data_AF-A0A371IYA4-F1
#
_entry.id   AF-A0A371IYA4-F1
#
_cell.length_a   1.000
_cell.length_b   1.000
_cell.length_c   1.000
_cell.angle_alpha   90.00
_cell.angle_beta   90.00
_cell.angle_gamma   90.00
#
_symmetry.space_group_name_H-M   'P 1'
#
loop_
_entity.id
_entity.type
_entity.pdbx_description
1 polymer ?
#
loop_
_entity_poly.entity_id
_entity_poly.type
_entity_poly.pdbx_seq_one_letter_code
_entity_poly.pdbx_strand_id
1 'polypeptide(L)'
;MEVINLIEILKAVILGIVQGITEWLPVSSTGHMILFDEFLQLNMSQAFISTFLVVIQFGSILAVLTIYFKKLNPFDGSKTQKQKRDTIDLWTKVLIAVIPSGVLGVLFDDKIEEVFFNSTVVAIALIAYGII
;
A
#
# COMPACT_ATOMS: atom_id res chain seq x y z
N MET A 1 -28.20 -5.54 9.59
CA MET A 1 -27.27 -6.06 8.58
C MET A 1 -27.23 -5.04 7.46
N GLU A 2 -26.12 -4.31 7.33
CA GLU A 2 -25.89 -3.50 6.14
C GLU A 2 -25.80 -4.46 4.96
N VAL A 3 -26.80 -4.41 4.09
CA VAL A 3 -26.84 -5.27 2.91
C VAL A 3 -25.94 -4.62 1.87
N ILE A 4 -24.84 -5.30 1.52
CA ILE A 4 -24.00 -4.92 0.38
C ILE A 4 -24.90 -4.93 -0.86
N ASN A 5 -25.17 -3.74 -1.39
CA ASN A 5 -25.92 -3.58 -2.62
C ASN A 5 -24.95 -3.37 -3.80
N LEU A 6 -25.47 -3.43 -5.02
CA LEU A 6 -24.66 -3.28 -6.23
C LEU A 6 -23.88 -1.94 -6.27
N ILE A 7 -24.45 -0.87 -5.72
CA ILE A 7 -23.79 0.44 -5.67
C ILE A 7 -22.56 0.37 -4.78
N GLU A 8 -22.65 -0.22 -3.59
CA GLU A 8 -21.50 -0.39 -2.68
C GLU A 8 -20.41 -1.26 -3.30
N ILE A 9 -20.76 -2.29 -4.07
CA ILE A 9 -19.79 -3.09 -4.83
C ILE A 9 -19.09 -2.23 -5.89
N LEU A 10 -19.84 -1.42 -6.64
CA LEU A 10 -19.25 -0.53 -7.65
C LEU A 10 -18.31 0.50 -7.02
N LYS A 11 -18.68 1.08 -5.86
CA LYS A 11 -17.79 1.96 -5.10
C LYS A 11 -16.50 1.23 -4.70
N ALA A 12 -16.60 0.03 -4.15
CA ALA A 12 -15.45 -0.78 -3.77
C ALA A 12 -14.54 -1.11 -4.96
N VAL A 13 -15.11 -1.40 -6.14
CA VAL A 13 -14.36 -1.62 -7.38
C VAL A 13 -13.63 -0.35 -7.82
N ILE A 14 -14.29 0.81 -7.79
CA ILE A 14 -13.67 2.10 -8.14
C ILE A 14 -12.50 2.40 -7.19
N LEU A 15 -12.71 2.26 -5.88
CA LEU A 15 -11.67 2.42 -4.86
C LEU A 15 -10.50 1.46 -5.11
N GLY A 16 -10.79 0.19 -5.44
CA GLY A 16 -9.78 -0.80 -5.81
C GLY A 16 -8.96 -0.42 -7.05
N ILE A 17 -9.59 0.17 -8.08
CA ILE A 17 -8.90 0.69 -9.26
C ILE A 17 -8.00 1.88 -8.88
N VAL A 18 -8.52 2.82 -8.09
CA VAL A 18 -7.76 4.00 -7.65
C VAL A 18 -6.53 3.57 -6.85
N GLN A 19 -6.68 2.70 -5.85
CA GLN A 19 -5.55 2.15 -5.10
C GLN A 19 -4.58 1.39 -6.02
N GLY A 20 -5.10 0.53 -6.89
CA GLY A 20 -4.28 -0.30 -7.77
C GLY A 20 -3.44 0.54 -8.73
N ILE A 21 -3.93 1.70 -9.18
CA ILE A 21 -3.15 2.64 -10.00
C ILE A 21 -2.18 3.44 -9.13
N THR A 22 -2.68 4.08 -8.06
CA THR A 22 -1.92 5.07 -7.29
C THR A 22 -0.82 4.46 -6.42
N GLU A 23 -0.90 3.17 -6.05
CA GLU A 23 0.13 2.49 -5.25
C GLU A 23 1.47 2.37 -5.97
N TRP A 24 1.44 2.23 -7.30
CA TRP A 24 2.66 2.07 -8.11
C TRP A 24 3.18 3.36 -8.71
N LEU A 25 2.39 4.44 -8.61
CA LEU A 25 2.78 5.75 -9.06
C LEU A 25 3.30 6.57 -7.86
N PRO A 26 4.30 7.44 -8.07
CA PRO A 26 4.84 8.30 -7.02
C PRO A 26 3.87 9.47 -6.69
N VAL A 27 2.63 9.17 -6.32
CA VAL A 27 1.53 10.15 -6.15
C VAL A 27 0.77 10.01 -4.83
N SER A 28 1.22 9.15 -3.91
CA SER A 28 0.56 8.79 -2.63
C SER A 28 -0.84 8.20 -2.78
N SER A 29 -0.94 6.88 -2.67
CA SER A 29 -2.21 6.16 -2.62
C SER A 29 -3.04 6.57 -1.40
N THR A 30 -2.42 6.69 -0.22
CA THR A 30 -3.10 7.12 1.02
C THR A 30 -3.81 8.46 0.87
N GLY A 31 -3.14 9.47 0.29
CA GLY A 31 -3.76 10.78 0.06
C GLY A 31 -4.96 10.70 -0.88
N HIS A 32 -4.84 9.94 -1.98
CA HIS A 32 -5.96 9.73 -2.89
C HIS A 32 -7.12 8.99 -2.22
N MET A 33 -6.85 7.95 -1.43
CA MET A 33 -7.90 7.18 -0.76
C MET A 33 -8.67 8.02 0.27
N ILE A 34 -7.99 8.89 1.02
CA ILE A 34 -8.64 9.84 1.96
C ILE A 34 -9.54 10.81 1.18
N LEU A 35 -9.04 11.41 0.10
CA LEU A 35 -9.82 12.34 -0.72
C LEU A 35 -11.02 11.64 -1.38
N PHE A 36 -10.84 10.43 -1.90
CA PHE A 36 -11.91 9.67 -2.53
C PHE A 36 -12.95 9.20 -1.53
N ASP A 37 -12.59 8.91 -0.29
CA ASP A 37 -13.55 8.58 0.76
C ASP A 37 -14.52 9.75 1.02
N GLU A 38 -14.09 11.01 0.89
CA GLU A 38 -14.98 12.17 1.01
C GLU A 38 -16.06 12.23 -0.09
N PHE A 39 -15.75 11.77 -1.30
CA PHE A 39 -16.67 11.81 -2.45
C PHE A 39 -17.44 10.50 -2.69
N LEU A 40 -16.86 9.37 -2.31
CA LEU A 40 -17.31 8.01 -2.59
C LEU A 40 -17.46 7.20 -1.29
N GLN A 41 -18.15 7.80 -0.31
CA GLN A 41 -18.40 7.20 1.00
C GLN A 41 -19.09 5.84 0.89
N LEU A 42 -18.46 4.81 1.47
CA LEU A 42 -19.07 3.51 1.64
C LEU A 42 -20.10 3.58 2.78
N ASN A 43 -21.30 3.08 2.56
CA ASN A 43 -22.34 3.03 3.60
C ASN A 43 -22.13 1.82 4.51
N MET A 44 -21.02 1.82 5.24
CA MET A 44 -20.56 0.74 6.10
C MET A 44 -20.05 1.28 7.44
N SER A 45 -19.95 0.42 8.44
CA SER A 45 -19.30 0.79 9.70
C SER A 45 -17.86 1.33 9.51
N GLN A 46 -17.44 2.28 10.35
CA GLN A 46 -16.08 2.84 10.31
C GLN A 46 -14.99 1.76 10.43
N ALA A 47 -15.25 0.73 11.24
CA ALA A 47 -14.35 -0.42 11.40
C ALA A 47 -14.18 -1.20 10.09
N PHE A 48 -15.28 -1.38 9.33
CA PHE A 48 -15.23 -1.99 8.00
C PHE A 48 -14.44 -1.12 7.02
N ILE A 49 -14.71 0.18 6.95
CA ILE A 49 -14.01 1.10 6.03
C ILE A 49 -12.51 1.11 6.32
N SER A 50 -12.12 1.24 7.59
CA SER A 50 -10.70 1.24 7.99
C SER A 50 -10.01 -0.08 7.62
N THR A 51 -10.67 -1.21 7.86
CA THR A 51 -10.15 -2.53 7.47
C THR A 51 -10.07 -2.67 5.96
N PHE A 52 -11.10 -2.23 5.24
CA PHE A 52 -11.15 -2.23 3.79
C PHE A 52 -9.94 -1.48 3.24
N LEU A 53 -9.73 -0.20 3.60
CA LEU A 53 -8.63 0.64 3.11
C LEU A 53 -7.24 0.01 3.29
N VAL A 54 -7.02 -0.80 4.32
CA VAL A 54 -5.78 -1.59 4.50
C VAL A 54 -5.75 -2.82 3.59
N VAL A 55 -6.84 -3.59 3.56
CA VAL A 55 -6.94 -4.84 2.78
C VAL A 55 -6.85 -4.60 1.28
N ILE A 56 -7.36 -3.50 0.74
CA ILE A 56 -7.33 -3.28 -0.73
C ILE A 56 -5.90 -3.06 -1.23
N GLN A 57 -4.98 -2.55 -0.40
CA GLN A 57 -3.56 -2.42 -0.72
C GLN A 57 -2.89 -3.79 -0.91
N PHE A 58 -3.38 -4.82 -0.20
CA PHE A 58 -2.90 -6.19 -0.39
C PHE A 58 -3.11 -6.68 -1.82
N GLY A 59 -4.18 -6.24 -2.50
CA GLY A 59 -4.40 -6.52 -3.93
C GLY A 59 -3.25 -6.00 -4.80
N SER A 60 -2.75 -4.80 -4.51
CA SER A 60 -1.55 -4.26 -5.16
C SER A 60 -0.35 -5.16 -4.88
N ILE A 61 -0.07 -5.49 -3.61
CA ILE A 61 1.07 -6.36 -3.24
C ILE A 61 1.02 -7.68 -4.00
N LEU A 62 -0.16 -8.30 -4.09
CA LEU A 62 -0.36 -9.53 -4.86
C LEU A 62 -0.06 -9.35 -6.35
N ALA A 63 -0.37 -8.19 -6.95
CA ALA A 63 -0.02 -7.90 -8.34
C ALA A 63 1.50 -7.95 -8.56
N VAL A 64 2.30 -7.33 -7.68
CA VAL A 64 3.77 -7.40 -7.76
C VAL A 64 4.29 -8.81 -7.51
N LEU A 65 3.76 -9.51 -6.50
CA LEU A 65 4.15 -10.89 -6.24
C LEU A 65 3.86 -11.80 -7.43
N THR A 66 2.75 -11.56 -8.15
CA THR A 66 2.37 -12.34 -9.33
C THR A 66 3.24 -11.99 -10.54
N ILE A 67 3.40 -10.71 -10.87
CA ILE A 67 4.19 -10.24 -12.02
C ILE A 67 5.67 -10.62 -11.86
N TYR A 68 6.20 -10.47 -10.65
CA TYR A 68 7.62 -10.72 -10.36
C TYR A 68 7.87 -12.06 -9.65
N PHE A 69 6.89 -12.98 -9.63
CA PHE A 69 6.99 -14.23 -8.88
C PHE A 69 8.30 -14.97 -9.14
N LYS A 70 8.61 -15.23 -10.42
CA LYS A 70 9.85 -15.91 -10.81
C LYS A 70 11.09 -15.11 -10.45
N LYS A 71 11.05 -13.78 -10.63
CA LYS A 71 12.18 -12.88 -10.34
C LYS A 71 12.49 -12.84 -8.84
N LEU A 72 11.47 -12.84 -7.99
CA LEU A 72 11.60 -12.77 -6.54
C LEU A 72 11.74 -14.15 -5.88
N ASN A 73 11.42 -15.25 -6.57
CA ASN A 73 11.52 -16.61 -6.05
C ASN A 73 12.93 -17.20 -6.24
N PRO A 74 13.72 -17.44 -5.18
CA PRO A 74 15.05 -18.05 -5.29
C PRO A 74 14.98 -19.56 -5.61
N PHE A 75 13.81 -20.19 -5.45
CA PHE A 75 13.58 -21.61 -5.68
C PHE A 75 13.10 -21.91 -7.11
N ASP A 76 12.97 -20.89 -7.96
CA ASP A 76 12.58 -21.08 -9.35
C ASP A 76 13.61 -21.96 -10.09
N GLY A 77 13.12 -23.05 -10.69
CA GLY A 77 13.96 -24.05 -11.38
C GLY A 77 14.66 -23.50 -12.62
N SER A 78 14.20 -22.40 -13.21
CA SER A 78 14.82 -21.75 -14.36
C SER A 78 16.02 -20.88 -14.02
N LYS A 79 16.28 -20.62 -12.72
CA LYS A 79 17.40 -19.77 -12.28
C LYS A 79 18.71 -20.52 -12.16
N THR A 80 19.78 -19.88 -12.65
CA THR A 80 21.17 -20.26 -12.37
C THR A 80 21.53 -20.08 -10.90
N GLN A 81 22.57 -20.75 -10.43
CA GLN A 81 23.05 -20.62 -9.05
C GLN A 81 23.43 -19.17 -8.68
N LYS A 82 23.95 -18.39 -9.64
CA LYS A 82 24.22 -16.97 -9.44
C LYS A 82 22.93 -16.18 -9.21
N GLN A 83 21.92 -16.34 -10.08
CA GLN A 83 20.63 -15.64 -9.94
C GLN A 83 19.90 -15.99 -8.63
N LYS A 84 20.01 -17.23 -8.15
CA LYS A 84 19.46 -17.63 -6.84
C LYS A 84 20.14 -16.88 -5.71
N ARG A 85 21.48 -16.79 -5.73
CA ARG A 85 22.26 -16.01 -4.76
C ARG A 85 21.90 -14.53 -4.81
N ASP A 86 21.79 -13.94 -6.00
CA ASP A 86 21.40 -12.53 -6.18
C ASP A 86 19.99 -12.27 -5.61
N THR A 87 19.07 -13.23 -5.73
CA THR A 87 17.72 -13.13 -5.15
C THR A 87 17.75 -13.16 -3.63
N ILE A 88 18.57 -14.03 -3.03
CA ILE A 88 18.73 -14.11 -1.57
C ILE A 88 19.41 -12.85 -1.02
N ASP A 89 20.40 -12.32 -1.73
CA ASP A 89 21.05 -11.05 -1.41
C ASP A 89 20.05 -9.89 -1.45
N LEU A 90 19.20 -9.83 -2.48
CA LEU A 90 18.09 -8.87 -2.55
C LEU A 90 17.16 -8.99 -1.33
N TRP A 91 16.73 -10.20 -0.96
CA TRP A 91 15.87 -10.40 0.22
C TRP A 91 16.55 -9.91 1.50
N THR A 92 17.85 -10.21 1.66
CA THR A 92 18.63 -9.79 2.83
C THR A 92 18.71 -8.27 2.91
N LYS A 93 18.99 -7.60 1.79
CA LYS A 93 19.02 -6.12 1.72
C LYS A 93 17.68 -5.50 2.03
N VAL A 94 16.59 -6.05 1.48
CA VAL A 94 15.22 -5.56 1.75
C VAL A 94 14.87 -5.75 3.22
N LEU A 95 15.16 -6.90 3.82
CA LEU A 95 14.93 -7.13 5.25
C LEU A 95 15.68 -6.11 6.11
N ILE A 96 16.97 -5.87 5.82
CA ILE A 96 17.76 -4.86 6.52
C ILE A 96 17.18 -3.45 6.33
N ALA A 97 16.74 -3.12 5.12
CA ALA A 97 16.17 -1.80 4.81
C ALA A 97 14.83 -1.55 5.50
N VAL A 98 14.02 -2.59 5.73
CA VAL A 98 12.71 -2.47 6.39
C VAL A 98 12.83 -2.38 7.91
N ILE A 99 13.88 -2.95 8.52
CA ILE A 99 14.06 -2.95 9.99
C ILE A 99 13.94 -1.55 10.63
N PRO A 100 14.66 -0.51 10.17
CA PRO A 100 14.52 0.83 10.75
C PRO A 100 13.08 1.35 10.69
N SER A 101 12.40 1.17 9.55
CA SER A 101 11.02 1.60 9.39
C SER A 101 10.07 0.83 10.31
N GLY A 102 10.24 -0.49 10.45
CA GLY A 102 9.42 -1.32 11.33
C GLY A 102 9.64 -1.01 12.81
N VAL A 103 10.89 -0.77 13.22
CA VAL A 103 11.22 -0.37 14.59
C VAL A 103 10.62 1.00 14.91
N LEU A 104 10.76 1.98 14.01
CA LEU A 104 10.18 3.31 14.20
C LEU A 104 8.65 3.26 14.22
N GLY A 105 8.03 2.46 13.34
CA GLY A 105 6.58 2.25 13.33
C GLY A 105 6.09 1.69 14.66
N VAL A 106 6.66 0.57 15.14
CA VAL A 106 6.23 -0.04 16.40
C VAL A 106 6.43 0.87 17.63
N LEU A 107 7.49 1.68 17.65
CA LEU A 107 7.81 2.52 18.80
C LEU A 107 7.10 3.88 18.80
N PHE A 108 6.72 4.40 17.63
CA PHE A 108 6.27 5.79 17.48
C PHE A 108 4.97 5.95 16.68
N ASP A 109 4.23 4.87 16.39
CA ASP A 109 3.01 4.89 15.56
C ASP A 109 2.05 6.04 15.93
N ASP A 110 1.60 6.07 17.19
CA ASP A 110 0.66 7.08 17.70
C ASP A 110 1.17 8.52 17.48
N LYS A 111 2.47 8.73 17.69
CA LYS A 111 3.10 10.04 17.55
C LYS A 111 3.31 10.43 16.10
N ILE A 112 3.56 9.45 15.23
CA ILE A 112 3.66 9.66 13.79
C ILE A 112 2.29 10.08 13.25
N GLU A 113 1.23 9.39 13.66
CA GLU A 113 -0.13 9.71 13.23
C GLU A 113 -0.52 11.13 13.69
N GLU A 114 -0.30 11.47 14.96
CA GLU A 114 -0.63 12.80 15.51
C GLU A 114 0.09 13.94 14.77
N VAL A 115 1.38 13.76 14.43
CA VAL A 115 2.21 14.83 13.86
C VAL A 115 2.12 14.89 12.33
N PHE A 116 2.05 13.75 11.65
CA PHE A 116 2.18 13.68 10.19
C PHE A 116 0.85 13.53 9.45
N PHE A 117 -0.22 13.01 10.09
CA PHE A 117 -1.51 12.76 9.41
C PHE A 117 -2.44 13.96 9.48
N ASN A 118 -1.94 15.15 9.15
CA ASN A 118 -2.74 16.35 8.92
C ASN A 118 -2.58 16.86 7.50
N SER A 119 -3.62 17.52 6.97
CA SER A 119 -3.70 17.93 5.56
C SER A 119 -2.54 18.83 5.13
N THR A 120 -2.01 19.67 6.03
CA THR A 120 -0.89 20.57 5.73
C THR A 120 0.41 19.79 5.53
N VAL A 121 0.74 18.88 6.44
CA VAL A 121 1.95 18.06 6.33
C VAL A 121 1.87 17.14 5.12
N VAL A 122 0.72 16.51 4.87
CA VAL A 122 0.49 15.66 3.69
C VAL A 122 0.67 16.47 2.39
N ALA A 123 0.09 17.67 2.30
CA ALA A 123 0.24 18.52 1.12
C ALA A 123 1.70 18.95 0.88
N ILE A 124 2.43 19.33 1.93
CA ILE A 124 3.86 19.68 1.84
C ILE A 124 4.66 18.46 1.38
N ALA A 125 4.40 17.28 1.94
CA ALA A 125 5.09 16.05 1.56
C ALA A 125 4.85 15.70 0.08
N LEU A 126 3.62 15.84 -0.42
CA LEU A 126 3.29 15.63 -1.83
C LEU A 126 4.04 16.60 -2.76
N ILE A 127 4.10 17.89 -2.40
CA ILE A 127 4.83 18.90 -3.18
C ILE A 127 6.34 18.60 -3.18
N ALA A 128 6.91 18.36 -2.00
CA ALA A 128 8.33 18.06 -1.87
C ALA A 128 8.71 16.80 -2.64
N TYR A 129 7.89 15.75 -2.56
CA TYR A 129 8.10 14.52 -3.29
C TYR A 129 7.95 14.70 -4.80
N GLY A 130 7.06 15.57 -5.27
CA GLY A 130 6.96 15.91 -6.70
C GLY A 130 8.16 16.70 -7.26
N ILE A 131 9.01 17.27 -6.40
CA ILE A 131 10.23 18.00 -6.80
C ILE A 131 11.45 17.07 -6.90
N ILE A 132 11.50 16.02 -6.07
CA ILE A 132 12.61 15.05 -5.99
C ILE A 132 12.45 13.98 -7.06
#